data_AF-A0AAJ8WG03-F1
#
_entry.id   AF-A0AAJ8WG03-F1
#
_cell.length_a   1.000
_cell.length_b   1.000
_cell.length_c   1.000
_cell.angle_alpha   90.00
_cell.angle_beta   90.00
_cell.angle_gamma   90.00
#
_symmetry.space_group_name_H-M   'P 1'
#
loop_
_entity.id
_entity.type
_entity.pdbx_description
1 polymer ?
#
loop_
_entity_poly.entity_id
_entity_poly.type
_entity_poly.pdbx_seq_one_letter_code
_entity_poly.pdbx_strand_id
1 'polypeptide(L)'
;MIISLTYCVVGEFALNEIARATLQQYGIVQLSSATNSDSETETEAATSKAVKTAYDKAVEAKTTADGKVGLNGNESINGEKTFENRIVAKRNIRISDSPHYASRGDYLNIGANNGDCWFEYKSSNREIGTLRMHANGDLTYKRQKIYHAGAKPQFNTDIEGKPNTLAGYGIGNFKVEEFRGNLNELLTALEQKIEQWQFPT
;
A
#
# COMPACT_ATOMS: atom_id res chain seq x y z
N MET A 1 65.88 -69.17 30.72
CA MET A 1 64.69 -68.98 31.56
C MET A 1 63.57 -68.49 30.65
N ILE A 2 62.71 -69.40 30.21
CA ILE A 2 61.52 -69.10 29.42
C ILE A 2 60.43 -68.71 30.40
N ILE A 3 59.86 -67.51 30.26
CA ILE A 3 58.47 -67.26 30.67
C ILE A 3 57.84 -66.44 29.55
N SER A 4 57.16 -67.15 28.66
CA SER A 4 56.11 -66.60 27.81
C SER A 4 54.90 -66.32 28.69
N LEU A 5 54.33 -65.11 28.61
CA LEU A 5 52.91 -64.93 28.93
C LEU A 5 52.22 -64.34 27.70
N THR A 6 51.80 -65.25 26.83
CA THR A 6 50.67 -65.09 25.94
C THR A 6 49.47 -64.60 26.76
N TYR A 7 49.06 -63.35 26.62
CA TYR A 7 47.71 -62.95 27.02
C TYR A 7 46.74 -63.39 25.92
N CYS A 8 46.34 -64.66 25.97
CA CYS A 8 45.08 -65.06 25.37
C CYS A 8 43.97 -64.52 26.27
N VAL A 9 43.24 -63.50 25.85
CA VAL A 9 41.93 -63.24 26.46
C VAL A 9 40.96 -64.24 25.86
N VAL A 10 40.84 -65.39 26.52
CA VAL A 10 39.70 -66.30 26.36
C VAL A 10 38.66 -65.83 27.35
N GLY A 11 37.69 -65.06 26.89
CA GLY A 11 36.61 -64.57 27.75
C GLY A 11 35.54 -63.89 26.91
N GLU A 12 34.33 -64.42 26.95
CA GLU A 12 33.14 -63.66 26.57
C GLU A 12 33.07 -62.44 27.51
N PHE A 13 33.37 -61.24 27.01
CA PHE A 13 33.20 -60.02 27.79
C PHE A 13 31.71 -59.78 28.02
N ALA A 14 31.30 -59.69 29.29
CA ALA A 14 29.94 -59.34 29.63
C ALA A 14 29.72 -57.83 29.40
N LEU A 15 28.58 -57.44 28.82
CA LEU A 15 28.25 -56.04 28.48
C LEU A 15 28.30 -55.09 29.69
N ASN A 16 28.19 -55.60 30.92
CA ASN A 16 28.28 -54.83 32.16
C ASN A 16 29.72 -54.46 32.56
N GLU A 17 30.74 -55.07 31.95
CA GLU A 17 32.16 -54.77 32.20
C GLU A 17 32.68 -53.66 31.27
N ILE A 18 31.91 -53.27 30.25
CA ILE A 18 32.26 -52.17 29.33
C ILE A 18 31.57 -50.89 29.80
N ALA A 19 32.37 -49.87 30.14
CA ALA A 19 31.86 -48.58 30.60
C ALA A 19 31.08 -47.82 29.50
N ARG A 20 30.17 -46.94 29.91
CA ARG A 20 29.51 -46.00 29.00
C ARG A 20 30.48 -44.92 28.52
N ALA A 21 30.31 -44.47 27.28
CA ALA A 21 31.06 -43.32 26.78
C ALA A 21 30.71 -42.05 27.57
N THR A 22 31.73 -41.24 27.87
CA THR A 22 31.61 -39.89 28.44
C THR A 22 32.58 -38.97 27.70
N LEU A 23 32.57 -37.67 28.02
CA LEU A 23 33.52 -36.72 27.43
C LEU A 23 34.99 -36.99 27.85
N GLN A 24 35.21 -37.72 28.94
CA GLN A 24 36.55 -38.00 29.49
C GLN A 24 36.96 -39.48 29.37
N GLN A 25 36.02 -40.39 29.13
CA GLN A 25 36.25 -41.83 29.09
C GLN A 25 35.60 -42.46 27.86
N TYR A 26 36.37 -43.26 27.10
CA TYR A 26 35.85 -44.07 26.01
C TYR A 26 34.90 -45.17 26.50
N GLY A 27 33.88 -45.51 25.72
CA GLY A 27 32.89 -46.53 26.09
C GLY A 27 31.83 -46.78 25.01
N ILE A 28 30.78 -47.52 25.36
CA ILE A 28 29.63 -47.79 24.46
C ILE A 28 28.57 -46.68 24.59
N VAL A 29 27.96 -46.29 23.47
CA VAL A 29 26.88 -45.30 23.41
C VAL A 29 25.68 -45.87 22.64
N GLN A 30 24.46 -45.52 23.04
CA GLN A 30 23.27 -45.84 22.25
C GLN A 30 23.14 -44.87 21.08
N LEU A 31 22.76 -45.37 19.90
CA LEU A 31 22.55 -44.53 18.73
C LEU A 31 21.08 -44.13 18.60
N SER A 32 20.85 -42.85 18.35
CA SER A 32 19.50 -42.29 18.22
C SER A 32 19.32 -41.60 16.88
N SER A 33 18.17 -41.83 16.25
CA SER A 33 17.78 -41.17 14.99
C SER A 33 16.73 -40.06 15.19
N ALA A 34 16.43 -39.70 16.44
CA ALA A 34 15.54 -38.59 16.75
C ALA A 34 16.20 -37.24 16.41
N THR A 35 15.39 -36.24 16.02
CA THR A 35 15.86 -34.85 15.75
C THR A 35 15.33 -33.83 16.76
N ASN A 36 14.56 -34.32 17.73
CA ASN A 36 13.89 -33.59 18.80
C ASN A 36 13.98 -34.41 20.10
N SER A 37 15.14 -35.04 20.34
CA SER A 37 15.35 -35.73 21.61
C SER A 37 15.46 -34.69 22.71
N ASP A 38 14.56 -34.77 23.69
CA ASP A 38 14.55 -33.90 24.88
C ASP A 38 15.27 -34.59 26.06
N SER A 39 16.08 -35.63 25.81
CA SER A 39 16.84 -36.30 26.87
C SER A 39 17.82 -35.33 27.52
N GLU A 40 17.63 -35.04 28.80
CA GLU A 40 18.57 -34.25 29.61
C GLU A 40 19.87 -34.99 29.93
N THR A 41 19.90 -36.30 29.67
CA THR A 41 21.08 -37.14 29.85
C THR A 41 21.81 -37.28 28.51
N GLU A 42 23.08 -36.85 28.43
CA GLU A 42 23.94 -36.89 27.24
C GLU A 42 24.41 -38.33 26.93
N THR A 43 23.46 -39.26 26.81
CA THR A 43 23.71 -40.70 26.86
C THR A 43 23.54 -41.42 25.51
N GLU A 44 23.10 -40.68 24.48
CA GLU A 44 22.87 -41.13 23.12
C GLU A 44 23.74 -40.34 22.13
N ALA A 45 24.18 -40.99 21.05
CA ALA A 45 24.84 -40.35 19.92
C ALA A 45 23.90 -40.26 18.72
N ALA A 46 23.89 -39.09 18.06
CA ALA A 46 23.08 -38.88 16.86
C ALA A 46 23.60 -39.72 15.68
N THR A 47 22.69 -40.37 14.96
CA THR A 47 23.03 -41.03 13.69
C THR A 47 23.19 -40.00 12.57
N SER A 48 23.93 -40.35 11.51
CA SER A 48 24.03 -39.53 10.29
C SER A 48 22.66 -39.22 9.67
N LYS A 49 21.68 -40.12 9.84
CA LYS A 49 20.29 -39.91 9.45
C LYS A 49 19.64 -38.77 10.21
N ALA A 50 19.75 -38.72 11.55
CA ALA A 50 19.23 -37.60 12.34
C ALA A 50 19.86 -36.28 11.92
N VAL A 51 21.19 -36.25 11.78
CA VAL A 51 21.94 -35.05 11.37
C VAL A 51 21.48 -34.56 9.99
N LYS A 52 21.33 -35.47 9.03
CA LYS A 52 20.84 -35.13 7.69
C LYS A 52 19.43 -34.55 7.73
N THR A 53 18.51 -35.16 8.48
CA THR A 53 17.14 -34.65 8.62
C THR A 53 17.10 -33.27 9.28
N ALA A 54 17.89 -33.02 10.32
CA ALA A 54 17.98 -31.71 10.94
C ALA A 54 18.56 -30.65 9.99
N TYR A 55 19.61 -31.02 9.23
CA TYR A 55 20.20 -30.15 8.22
C TYR A 55 19.20 -29.79 7.11
N ASP A 56 18.49 -30.77 6.56
CA ASP A 56 17.52 -30.54 5.49
C ASP A 56 16.37 -29.61 5.96
N LYS A 57 15.88 -29.79 7.20
CA LYS A 57 14.91 -28.87 7.82
C LYS A 57 15.45 -27.44 7.97
N ALA A 58 16.72 -27.31 8.37
CA ALA A 58 17.36 -26.00 8.49
C ALA A 58 17.51 -25.31 7.12
N VAL A 59 17.82 -26.06 6.07
CA VAL A 59 17.89 -25.56 4.69
C VAL A 59 16.51 -25.12 4.19
N GLU A 60 15.46 -25.90 4.46
CA GLU A 60 14.08 -25.54 4.11
C GLU A 60 13.63 -24.25 4.82
N ALA A 61 13.91 -24.14 6.11
CA ALA A 61 13.60 -22.95 6.90
C ALA A 61 14.33 -21.72 6.35
N LYS A 62 15.62 -21.86 6.03
CA LYS A 62 16.42 -20.77 5.42
C LYS A 62 15.85 -20.36 4.06
N THR A 63 15.55 -21.31 3.19
CA THR A 63 15.01 -21.04 1.85
C THR A 63 13.67 -20.31 1.94
N THR A 64 12.84 -20.71 2.89
CA THR A 64 11.56 -20.04 3.14
C THR A 64 11.77 -18.63 3.64
N ALA A 65 12.71 -18.40 4.58
CA ALA A 65 13.01 -17.07 5.12
C ALA A 65 13.57 -16.11 4.06
N ASP A 66 14.48 -16.59 3.21
CA ASP A 66 15.10 -15.79 2.13
C ASP A 66 14.06 -15.27 1.11
N GLY A 67 12.90 -15.94 0.99
CA GLY A 67 11.80 -15.53 0.12
C GLY A 67 10.74 -14.62 0.77
N LYS A 68 10.91 -14.23 2.03
CA LYS A 68 9.95 -13.39 2.78
C LYS A 68 10.50 -11.99 2.98
N VAL A 69 9.61 -11.03 3.18
CA VAL A 69 9.94 -9.68 3.66
C VAL A 69 9.94 -9.69 5.20
N GLY A 70 10.79 -8.88 5.83
CA GLY A 70 10.78 -8.73 7.28
C GLY A 70 9.50 -8.08 7.80
N LEU A 71 9.22 -8.31 9.08
CA LEU A 71 8.03 -7.78 9.77
C LEU A 71 8.27 -6.39 10.37
N ASN A 72 9.54 -6.00 10.56
CA ASN A 72 9.94 -4.77 11.23
C ASN A 72 11.19 -4.19 10.55
N GLY A 73 11.37 -2.87 10.67
CA GLY A 73 12.52 -2.17 10.07
C GLY A 73 12.27 -1.74 8.63
N ASN A 74 13.33 -1.25 7.99
CA ASN A 74 13.28 -0.81 6.60
C ASN A 74 13.63 -1.98 5.67
N GLU A 75 12.79 -2.21 4.66
CA GLU A 75 12.98 -3.26 3.65
C GLU A 75 13.20 -2.66 2.27
N SER A 76 14.15 -3.21 1.49
CA SER A 76 14.35 -2.87 0.08
C SER A 76 13.99 -4.08 -0.76
N ILE A 77 12.95 -3.96 -1.59
CA ILE A 77 12.41 -5.08 -2.36
C ILE A 77 12.56 -4.78 -3.85
N ASN A 78 13.36 -5.58 -4.55
CA ASN A 78 13.59 -5.42 -5.99
C ASN A 78 12.47 -6.04 -6.84
N GLY A 79 12.35 -5.56 -8.07
CA GLY A 79 11.38 -6.04 -9.07
C GLY A 79 9.99 -5.44 -8.90
N GLU A 80 9.09 -5.81 -9.81
CA GLU A 80 7.68 -5.39 -9.77
C GLU A 80 6.94 -6.04 -8.58
N LYS A 81 5.97 -5.32 -8.01
CA LYS A 81 5.15 -5.79 -6.89
C LYS A 81 3.67 -5.59 -7.19
N THR A 82 2.92 -6.68 -7.06
CA THR A 82 1.45 -6.68 -7.12
C THR A 82 0.90 -6.94 -5.73
N PHE A 83 -0.03 -6.10 -5.29
CA PHE A 83 -0.76 -6.29 -4.03
C PHE A 83 -2.21 -6.64 -4.36
N GLU A 84 -2.64 -7.84 -4.01
CA GLU A 84 -4.01 -8.31 -4.27
C GLU A 84 -5.06 -7.67 -3.35
N ASN A 85 -4.62 -6.86 -2.39
CA ASN A 85 -5.47 -6.17 -1.43
C ASN A 85 -4.98 -4.74 -1.19
N ARG A 86 -5.73 -3.98 -0.38
CA ARG A 86 -5.46 -2.57 -0.10
C ARG A 86 -4.10 -2.37 0.56
N ILE A 87 -3.39 -1.35 0.09
CA ILE A 87 -2.18 -0.83 0.72
C ILE A 87 -2.59 0.25 1.73
N VAL A 88 -2.18 0.11 2.99
CA VAL A 88 -2.43 1.10 4.05
C VAL A 88 -1.10 1.56 4.63
N ALA A 89 -0.63 2.74 4.22
CA ALA A 89 0.55 3.36 4.80
C ALA A 89 0.16 4.16 6.05
N LYS A 90 0.85 3.91 7.18
CA LYS A 90 0.66 4.67 8.43
C LYS A 90 1.36 6.03 8.43
N ARG A 91 2.09 6.32 7.35
CA ARG A 91 2.75 7.58 7.01
C ARG A 91 2.52 7.84 5.52
N ASN A 92 3.12 8.90 4.99
CA ASN A 92 3.08 9.19 3.57
C ASN A 92 3.71 8.08 2.71
N ILE A 93 3.34 8.07 1.42
CA ILE A 93 3.98 7.28 0.37
C ILE A 93 4.81 8.25 -0.48
N ARG A 94 6.08 7.90 -0.72
CA ARG A 94 6.99 8.69 -1.56
C ARG A 94 7.28 7.94 -2.84
N ILE A 95 7.17 8.64 -3.97
CA ILE A 95 7.40 8.07 -5.31
C ILE A 95 8.42 8.95 -6.04
N SER A 96 9.47 8.31 -6.55
CA SER A 96 10.51 8.91 -7.39
C SER A 96 10.83 7.94 -8.52
N ASP A 97 11.12 8.47 -9.70
CA ASP A 97 11.58 7.70 -10.86
C ASP A 97 13.10 7.45 -10.85
N SER A 98 13.83 8.12 -9.95
CA SER A 98 15.28 8.05 -9.87
C SER A 98 15.78 7.92 -8.42
N PRO A 99 16.76 7.02 -8.15
CA PRO A 99 17.39 6.92 -6.84
C PRO A 99 18.25 8.16 -6.52
N HIS A 100 18.80 8.84 -7.54
CA HIS A 100 19.57 10.07 -7.33
C HIS A 100 18.69 11.19 -6.76
N TYR A 101 17.52 11.41 -7.35
CA TYR A 101 16.56 12.41 -6.90
C TYR A 101 15.89 12.03 -5.58
N ALA A 102 15.55 10.75 -5.39
CA ALA A 102 15.03 10.25 -4.12
C ALA A 102 15.99 10.52 -2.95
N SER A 103 17.29 10.30 -3.16
CA SER A 103 18.33 10.54 -2.15
C SER A 103 18.49 12.02 -1.77
N ARG A 104 18.12 12.93 -2.68
CA ARG A 104 18.09 14.39 -2.44
C ARG A 104 16.78 14.86 -1.80
N GLY A 105 15.82 13.96 -1.60
CA GLY A 105 14.51 14.28 -1.06
C GLY A 105 13.54 14.86 -2.09
N ASP A 106 13.76 14.55 -3.37
CA ASP A 106 12.87 14.91 -4.46
C ASP A 106 11.90 13.75 -4.71
N TYR A 107 10.62 13.95 -4.43
CA TYR A 107 9.60 12.91 -4.57
C TYR A 107 8.19 13.51 -4.67
N LEU A 108 7.28 12.76 -5.31
CA LEU A 108 5.86 12.92 -5.09
C LEU A 108 5.52 12.34 -3.71
N ASN A 109 5.04 13.20 -2.83
CA ASN A 109 4.59 12.88 -1.49
C ASN A 109 3.06 12.74 -1.50
N ILE A 110 2.57 11.54 -1.22
CA ILE A 110 1.15 11.23 -1.14
C ILE A 110 0.78 11.00 0.31
N GLY A 111 -0.25 11.69 0.79
CA GLY A 111 -0.66 11.55 2.18
C GLY A 111 -2.06 12.06 2.46
N ALA A 112 -2.53 11.76 3.66
CA ALA A 112 -3.75 12.28 4.22
C ALA A 112 -3.60 12.50 5.72
N ASN A 113 -4.43 13.35 6.28
CA ASN A 113 -4.59 13.56 7.71
C ASN A 113 -6.08 13.72 8.04
N ASN A 114 -6.39 14.14 9.26
CA ASN A 114 -7.77 14.25 9.75
C ASN A 114 -8.67 15.20 8.95
N GLY A 115 -8.13 16.06 8.07
CA GLY A 115 -8.91 17.04 7.34
C GLY A 115 -8.62 17.12 5.84
N ASP A 116 -7.51 16.56 5.37
CA ASP A 116 -7.05 16.75 4.00
C ASP A 116 -6.42 15.47 3.44
N CYS A 117 -6.45 15.32 2.11
CA CYS A 117 -5.53 14.46 1.39
C CYS A 117 -4.81 15.25 0.30
N TRP A 118 -3.56 14.90 0.00
CA TRP A 118 -2.74 15.68 -0.91
C TRP A 118 -1.79 14.84 -1.74
N PHE A 119 -1.47 15.42 -2.89
CA PHE A 119 -0.33 15.10 -3.73
C PHE A 119 0.59 16.32 -3.73
N GLU A 120 1.78 16.17 -3.18
CA GLU A 120 2.71 17.26 -2.96
C GLU A 120 4.06 16.93 -3.55
N TYR A 121 4.59 17.81 -4.40
CA TYR A 121 5.98 17.71 -4.82
C TYR A 121 6.90 18.31 -3.75
N LYS A 122 7.81 17.48 -3.24
CA LYS A 122 8.90 17.89 -2.36
C LYS A 122 10.19 17.95 -3.15
N SER A 123 11.00 18.97 -2.88
CA SER A 123 12.41 18.97 -3.26
C SER A 123 13.25 19.37 -2.05
N SER A 124 14.34 18.65 -1.79
CA SER A 124 15.18 18.87 -0.60
C SER A 124 14.36 18.96 0.70
N ASN A 125 13.34 18.08 0.84
CA ASN A 125 12.36 18.06 1.94
C ASN A 125 11.47 19.31 2.11
N ARG A 126 11.50 20.26 1.17
CA ARG A 126 10.65 21.46 1.17
C ARG A 126 9.44 21.29 0.26
N GLU A 127 8.27 21.73 0.72
CA GLU A 127 7.06 21.83 -0.12
C GLU A 127 7.30 22.82 -1.28
N ILE A 128 7.17 22.34 -2.51
CA ILE A 128 7.32 23.17 -3.72
C ILE A 128 5.95 23.45 -4.35
N GLY A 129 5.10 22.42 -4.43
CA GLY A 129 3.75 22.53 -4.97
C GLY A 129 2.85 21.44 -4.42
N THR A 130 1.65 21.83 -3.99
CA THR A 130 0.67 20.93 -3.38
C THR A 130 -0.64 21.07 -4.12
N LEU A 131 -1.14 19.93 -4.59
CA LEU A 131 -2.54 19.73 -4.94
C LEU A 131 -3.22 19.04 -3.75
N ARG A 132 -4.27 19.65 -3.20
CA ARG A 132 -4.91 19.19 -1.97
C ARG A 132 -6.42 19.16 -2.11
N MET A 133 -7.02 18.05 -1.69
CA MET A 133 -8.45 17.96 -1.46
C MET A 133 -8.71 18.07 0.04
N HIS A 134 -9.60 18.98 0.39
CA HIS A 134 -10.03 19.22 1.76
C HIS A 134 -11.27 18.38 2.09
N ALA A 135 -11.48 18.08 3.36
CA ALA A 135 -12.66 17.33 3.84
C ALA A 135 -13.99 18.05 3.55
N ASN A 136 -13.95 19.37 3.36
CA ASN A 136 -15.12 20.15 2.93
C ASN A 136 -15.39 20.08 1.41
N GLY A 137 -14.60 19.29 0.66
CA GLY A 137 -14.75 19.10 -0.79
C GLY A 137 -13.97 20.09 -1.66
N ASP A 138 -13.27 21.07 -1.07
CA ASP A 138 -12.47 22.02 -1.86
C ASP A 138 -11.22 21.36 -2.44
N LEU A 139 -10.95 21.63 -3.72
CA LEU A 139 -9.67 21.30 -4.38
C LEU A 139 -8.81 22.55 -4.51
N THR A 140 -7.60 22.52 -3.94
CA THR A 140 -6.69 23.66 -3.89
C THR A 140 -5.31 23.36 -4.47
N TYR A 141 -4.69 24.39 -5.05
CA TYR A 141 -3.27 24.43 -5.41
C TYR A 141 -2.59 25.56 -4.63
N LYS A 142 -1.47 25.26 -3.96
CA LYS A 142 -0.77 26.25 -3.08
C LYS A 142 -1.71 26.98 -2.11
N ARG A 143 -2.71 26.26 -1.58
CA ARG A 143 -3.77 26.75 -0.66
C ARG A 143 -4.80 27.69 -1.29
N GLN A 144 -4.79 27.86 -2.60
CA GLN A 144 -5.81 28.61 -3.34
C GLN A 144 -6.75 27.63 -4.03
N LYS A 145 -8.06 27.89 -4.01
CA LYS A 145 -9.01 27.07 -4.78
C LYS A 145 -8.61 27.10 -6.25
N ILE A 146 -8.54 25.93 -6.87
CA ILE A 146 -8.22 25.85 -8.30
C ILE A 146 -9.30 26.56 -9.12
N TYR A 147 -10.55 26.53 -8.65
CA TYR A 147 -11.59 27.43 -9.10
C TYR A 147 -11.65 28.66 -8.18
N HIS A 148 -10.82 29.65 -8.47
CA HIS A 148 -10.96 30.99 -7.90
C HIS A 148 -12.15 31.72 -8.54
N ALA A 149 -12.61 32.82 -7.93
CA ALA A 149 -13.78 33.57 -8.43
C ALA A 149 -13.70 33.96 -9.92
N GLY A 150 -12.49 34.09 -10.47
CA GLY A 150 -12.22 34.38 -11.88
C GLY A 150 -11.89 33.18 -12.80
N ALA A 151 -11.79 31.94 -12.28
CA ALA A 151 -11.53 30.73 -13.10
C ALA A 151 -12.51 29.61 -12.79
N LYS A 152 -13.77 29.97 -12.50
CA LYS A 152 -14.87 29.01 -12.51
C LYS A 152 -15.09 28.52 -13.95
N PRO A 153 -15.55 27.27 -14.14
CA PRO A 153 -15.95 26.80 -15.46
C PRO A 153 -16.94 27.77 -16.09
N GLN A 154 -16.59 28.34 -17.24
CA GLN A 154 -17.44 29.22 -17.99
C GLN A 154 -18.49 28.40 -18.74
N PHE A 155 -19.75 28.80 -18.63
CA PHE A 155 -20.87 28.08 -19.21
C PHE A 155 -20.72 27.88 -20.74
N ASN A 156 -20.24 28.90 -21.45
CA ASN A 156 -20.14 28.87 -22.89
C ASN A 156 -18.94 28.08 -23.42
N THR A 157 -17.86 27.92 -22.65
CA THR A 157 -16.61 27.31 -23.14
C THR A 157 -16.26 26.00 -22.46
N ASP A 158 -16.53 25.86 -21.16
CA ASP A 158 -15.99 24.76 -20.36
C ASP A 158 -17.04 23.67 -20.08
N ILE A 159 -18.32 23.97 -20.36
CA ILE A 159 -19.41 23.01 -20.26
C ILE A 159 -19.75 22.51 -21.67
N GLU A 160 -19.27 21.31 -21.98
CA GLU A 160 -19.56 20.60 -23.23
C GLU A 160 -20.88 19.84 -23.14
N GLY A 161 -21.50 19.54 -24.29
CA GLY A 161 -22.80 18.84 -24.33
C GLY A 161 -23.97 19.63 -23.77
N LYS A 162 -23.79 20.93 -23.50
CA LYS A 162 -24.87 21.81 -23.07
C LYS A 162 -25.97 21.91 -24.13
N PRO A 163 -27.25 21.98 -23.73
CA PRO A 163 -28.33 22.23 -24.67
C PRO A 163 -28.11 23.51 -25.48
N ASN A 164 -28.49 23.49 -26.76
CA ASN A 164 -28.45 24.67 -27.63
C ASN A 164 -29.84 25.19 -28.01
N THR A 165 -30.89 24.63 -27.40
CA THR A 165 -32.27 25.05 -27.58
C THR A 165 -32.89 25.40 -26.24
N LEU A 166 -33.86 26.32 -26.25
CA LEU A 166 -34.66 26.65 -25.08
C LEU A 166 -35.36 25.42 -24.51
N ALA A 167 -35.90 24.56 -25.38
CA ALA A 167 -36.51 23.29 -24.99
C ALA A 167 -35.50 22.36 -24.28
N GLY A 168 -34.25 22.31 -24.76
CA GLY A 168 -33.19 21.54 -24.10
C GLY A 168 -32.79 22.11 -22.72
N TYR A 169 -33.04 23.39 -22.46
CA TYR A 169 -32.96 24.00 -21.13
C TYR A 169 -34.25 23.86 -20.30
N GLY A 170 -35.25 23.12 -20.79
CA GLY A 170 -36.55 22.96 -20.12
C GLY A 170 -37.49 24.16 -20.29
N ILE A 171 -37.14 25.13 -21.14
CA ILE A 171 -37.93 26.34 -21.39
C ILE A 171 -38.81 26.11 -22.62
N GLY A 172 -39.98 25.51 -22.41
CA GLY A 172 -40.91 25.15 -23.50
C GLY A 172 -41.89 26.25 -23.95
N ASN A 173 -42.20 27.22 -23.09
CA ASN A 173 -43.28 28.21 -23.31
C ASN A 173 -42.77 29.65 -23.48
N PHE A 174 -41.58 29.85 -24.07
CA PHE A 174 -41.09 31.20 -24.34
C PHE A 174 -41.89 31.84 -25.49
N LYS A 175 -42.85 32.70 -25.14
CA LYS A 175 -43.67 33.44 -26.12
C LYS A 175 -42.95 34.73 -26.51
N VAL A 176 -42.60 34.87 -27.78
CA VAL A 176 -42.12 36.13 -28.37
C VAL A 176 -43.12 36.56 -29.43
N GLU A 177 -43.78 37.70 -29.23
CA GLU A 177 -44.68 38.31 -30.20
C GLU A 177 -43.96 39.51 -30.83
N GLU A 178 -43.66 39.46 -32.14
CA GLU A 178 -43.11 40.61 -32.86
C GLU A 178 -44.20 41.67 -33.05
N PHE A 179 -44.01 42.85 -32.46
CA PHE A 179 -44.82 44.00 -32.82
C PHE A 179 -44.35 44.56 -34.17
N ARG A 180 -45.20 44.47 -35.20
CA ARG A 180 -44.98 45.08 -36.52
C ARG A 180 -45.98 46.19 -36.75
N GLY A 181 -45.65 47.38 -36.26
CA GLY A 181 -46.42 48.61 -36.43
C GLY A 181 -45.56 49.82 -36.08
N ASN A 182 -46.08 51.02 -36.29
CA ASN A 182 -45.39 52.23 -35.86
C ASN A 182 -45.48 52.37 -34.31
N LEU A 183 -44.53 53.04 -33.67
CA LEU A 183 -44.52 53.17 -32.20
C LEU A 183 -45.73 53.94 -31.65
N ASN A 184 -46.33 54.84 -32.43
CA ASN A 184 -47.58 55.50 -32.09
C ASN A 184 -48.78 54.55 -32.23
N GLU A 185 -48.76 53.56 -33.12
CA GLU A 185 -49.75 52.48 -33.16
C GLU A 185 -49.61 51.57 -31.94
N LEU A 186 -48.37 51.27 -31.50
CA LEU A 186 -48.14 50.56 -30.24
C LEU A 186 -48.67 51.37 -29.06
N LEU A 187 -48.36 52.67 -29.02
CA LEU A 187 -48.80 53.58 -27.97
C LEU A 187 -50.33 53.65 -27.94
N THR A 188 -50.96 53.83 -29.09
CA THR A 188 -52.42 53.86 -29.21
C THR A 188 -53.02 52.52 -28.75
N ALA A 189 -52.44 51.39 -29.14
CA ALA A 189 -52.90 50.07 -28.72
C ALA A 189 -52.69 49.80 -27.22
N LEU A 190 -51.61 50.35 -26.63
CA LEU A 190 -51.33 50.29 -25.20
C LEU A 190 -52.29 51.17 -24.40
N GLU A 191 -52.50 52.42 -24.84
CA GLU A 191 -53.46 53.35 -24.23
C GLU A 191 -54.87 52.75 -24.26
N GLN A 192 -55.30 52.16 -25.38
CA GLN A 192 -56.57 51.43 -25.46
C GLN A 192 -56.64 50.21 -24.54
N LYS A 193 -55.56 49.43 -24.43
CA LYS A 193 -55.52 48.28 -23.50
C LYS A 193 -55.53 48.72 -22.04
N ILE A 194 -54.88 49.84 -21.71
CA ILE A 194 -54.85 50.43 -20.36
C ILE A 194 -56.24 50.96 -20.00
N GLU A 195 -56.96 51.61 -20.92
CA GLU A 195 -58.34 52.05 -20.70
C GLU A 195 -59.31 50.88 -20.45
N GLN A 196 -59.05 49.71 -21.05
CA GLN A 196 -59.82 48.48 -20.80
C GLN A 196 -59.44 47.79 -19.47
N TRP A 197 -58.32 48.14 -18.85
CA TRP A 197 -57.95 47.69 -17.50
C TRP A 197 -58.62 48.54 -16.43
N GLN A 198 -59.94 48.77 -16.56
CA GLN A 198 -60.74 49.27 -15.45
C GLN A 198 -60.82 48.17 -14.39
N PHE A 199 -60.10 48.35 -13.29
CA PHE A 199 -60.30 47.52 -12.11
C PHE A 199 -61.71 47.82 -11.58
N PRO A 200 -62.60 46.81 -11.45
CA PRO A 200 -63.92 47.04 -10.87
C PRO A 200 -63.72 47.57 -9.45
N THR A 201 -64.43 48.65 -9.13
CA THR A 201 -64.56 49.16 -7.76
C THR A 201 -65.21 48.15 -6.85
#